data_AF-A0A4R9XP07-F1
#
_entry.id   AF-A0A4R9XP07-F1
#
_cell.length_a   1.000
_cell.length_b   1.000
_cell.length_c   1.000
_cell.angle_alpha   90.00
_cell.angle_beta   90.00
_cell.angle_gamma   90.00
#
_symmetry.space_group_name_H-M   'P 1'
#
loop_
_entity.id
_entity.type
_entity.pdbx_description
1 polymer ?
#
loop_
_entity_poly.entity_id
_entity_poly.type
_entity_poly.pdbx_seq_one_letter_code
_entity_poly.pdbx_strand_id
1 'polypeptide(L)' 'MSSRRLFSAIGDIFTTFGSAVAVSRAVEIGRKPRASDLRKLGIEPTAFDKIGRF' A
#
# COMPACT_ATOMS: atom_id res chain seq x y z
N MET A 1 -8.86 -27.65 -8.35
CA MET A 1 -8.07 -26.68 -7.53
C MET A 1 -7.71 -25.42 -8.35
N SER A 2 -8.67 -24.60 -8.78
CA SER A 2 -8.39 -23.43 -9.66
C SER A 2 -9.03 -22.12 -9.17
N SER A 3 -10.21 -22.19 -8.56
CA SER A 3 -10.94 -21.01 -8.05
C SER A 3 -10.21 -20.23 -6.97
N ARG A 4 -9.54 -20.90 -6.01
CA ARG A 4 -8.82 -20.21 -4.91
C ARG A 4 -7.70 -19.29 -5.39
N ARG A 5 -7.04 -19.60 -6.51
CA ARG A 5 -5.94 -18.77 -7.04
C ARG A 5 -6.45 -17.47 -7.67
N LEU A 6 -7.57 -17.53 -8.39
CA LEU A 6 -8.24 -16.35 -8.96
C LEU A 6 -8.79 -15.42 -7.88
N PHE A 7 -9.44 -15.98 -6.85
CA PHE A 7 -9.90 -15.16 -5.71
C PHE A 7 -8.74 -14.53 -4.93
N SER A 8 -7.61 -15.22 -4.80
CA SER A 8 -6.41 -14.66 -4.17
C SER A 8 -5.82 -13.53 -4.99
N ALA A 9 -5.62 -13.72 -6.30
CA ALA A 9 -5.06 -12.70 -7.18
C ALA A 9 -5.92 -11.43 -7.26
N ILE A 10 -7.25 -11.60 -7.31
CA ILE A 10 -8.19 -10.47 -7.29
C ILE A 10 -8.16 -9.76 -5.92
N GLY A 11 -8.13 -10.53 -4.82
CA GLY A 11 -8.00 -9.98 -3.47
C GLY A 11 -6.70 -9.20 -3.26
N ASP A 12 -5.58 -9.67 -3.83
CA ASP A 12 -4.28 -9.03 -3.76
C ASP A 12 -4.28 -7.69 -4.52
N ILE A 13 -4.92 -7.62 -5.69
CA ILE A 13 -5.08 -6.39 -6.46
C ILE A 13 -5.89 -5.36 -5.67
N PHE A 14 -7.10 -5.71 -5.20
CA PHE A 14 -7.93 -4.78 -4.42
C PHE A 14 -7.27 -4.33 -3.12
N THR A 15 -6.52 -5.22 -2.46
CA THR A 15 -5.73 -4.88 -1.28
C THR A 15 -4.64 -3.86 -1.59
N THR A 16 -3.95 -4.02 -2.73
CA THR A 16 -2.90 -3.12 -3.19
C THR A 16 -3.45 -1.75 -3.59
N PHE A 17 -4.55 -1.72 -4.36
CA PHE A 17 -5.23 -0.47 -4.72
C PHE A 17 -5.77 0.27 -3.50
N GLY A 18 -6.38 -0.44 -2.54
CA GLY A 18 -6.85 0.16 -1.29
C GLY A 18 -5.71 0.79 -0.48
N SER A 19 -4.56 0.11 -0.40
CA SER A 19 -3.36 0.65 0.24
C SER A 19 -2.77 1.85 -0.53
N ALA A 20 -2.84 1.85 -1.86
CA ALA A 20 -2.42 3.00 -2.67
C ALA A 20 -3.27 4.24 -2.37
N VAL A 21 -4.60 4.09 -2.32
CA VAL A 21 -5.52 5.19 -1.97
C VAL A 21 -5.23 5.71 -0.55
N ALA A 22 -5.01 4.81 0.42
CA ALA A 22 -4.69 5.19 1.79
C ALA A 22 -3.35 5.94 1.90
N VAL A 23 -2.32 5.50 1.16
CA VAL A 23 -1.02 6.17 1.09
C VAL A 23 -1.15 7.54 0.43
N SER A 24 -1.83 7.66 -0.71
CA SER A 24 -2.06 8.93 -1.39
C SER A 24 -2.77 9.95 -0.49
N ARG A 25 -3.83 9.53 0.19
CA ARG A 25 -4.56 10.40 1.14
C ARG A 25 -3.68 10.84 2.30
N ALA A 26 -2.87 9.93 2.86
CA ALA A 26 -1.96 10.28 3.95
C ALA A 26 -0.95 11.34 3.51
N VAL A 27 -0.36 11.18 2.33
CA VAL A 27 0.57 12.17 1.74
C VAL A 27 -0.13 13.50 1.48
N GLU A 28 -1.32 13.49 0.88
CA GLU A 28 -2.10 14.68 0.56
C GLU A 28 -2.41 15.55 1.81
N ILE A 29 -2.71 14.92 2.94
CA ILE A 29 -2.98 15.62 4.22
C ILE A 29 -1.72 15.89 5.05
N GLY A 30 -0.52 15.64 4.50
CA GLY A 30 0.76 15.84 5.22
C GLY A 30 1.00 14.87 6.37
N ARG A 31 0.34 13.70 6.38
CA ARG A 31 0.46 12.67 7.41
C ARG A 31 1.32 11.52 6.90
N LYS A 32 2.16 10.96 7.78
CA LYS A 32 2.93 9.75 7.48
C LYS A 32 2.00 8.57 7.14
N PRO A 33 2.15 7.94 5.95
CA PRO A 33 1.40 6.74 5.60
C PRO A 33 1.73 5.56 6.52
N ARG A 34 0.76 4.65 6.71
CA ARG A 34 0.96 3.49 7.58
C ARG A 34 1.97 2.53 6.94
N ALA A 35 2.91 2.04 7.74
CA ALA A 35 3.94 1.09 7.30
C ALA A 35 3.36 -0.19 6.67
N SER A 36 2.18 -0.62 7.13
CA SER A 36 1.46 -1.77 6.56
C SER A 36 1.02 -1.56 5.11
N ASP A 37 0.58 -0.35 4.77
CA ASP A 37 0.09 -0.02 3.44
C ASP A 37 1.25 0.18 2.47
N LEU A 38 2.35 0.80 2.93
CA LEU A 38 3.59 0.89 2.17
C LEU A 38 4.14 -0.50 1.80
N ARG A 39 4.20 -1.43 2.77
CA ARG A 39 4.67 -2.80 2.50
C ARG A 39 3.80 -3.55 1.50
N LYS A 40 2.48 -3.32 1.49
CA LYS A 40 1.57 -3.90 0.48
C LYS A 40 1.83 -3.35 -0.93
N LEU A 41 2.36 -2.14 -1.04
CA LEU A 41 2.79 -1.55 -2.30
C LEU A 41 4.21 -1.96 -2.73
N GLY A 42 4.89 -2.83 -1.96
CA GLY A 42 6.30 -3.14 -2.16
C GLY A 42 7.24 -2.00 -1.79
N ILE A 43 6.75 -0.98 -1.09
CA ILE A 43 7.53 0.16 -0.63
C ILE A 43 8.04 -0.15 0.78
N GLU A 44 9.35 -0.05 0.94
CA GLU A 44 9.96 -0.17 2.26
C GLU A 44 9.69 1.13 3.07
N PRO A 45 9.14 1.04 4.29
CA PRO A 45 8.75 2.22 5.07
C PRO A 45 9.89 3.21 5.34
N THR A 46 11.12 2.74 5.59
CA THR A 46 12.26 3.64 5.81
C THR A 46 12.75 4.31 4.52
N ALA A 47 12.53 3.71 3.35
CA ALA A 47 12.75 4.32 2.05
C ALA A 47 11.72 5.43 1.79
N PHE A 48 10.47 5.22 2.20
CA PHE A 48 9.42 6.25 2.15
C PHE A 48 9.78 7.46 3.05
N ASP A 49 10.31 7.20 4.25
CA ASP A 49 10.77 8.24 5.18
C ASP A 49 11.90 9.12 4.61
N LYS A 50 12.63 8.63 3.60
CA LYS A 50 13.66 9.43 2.90
C LYS A 50 13.08 10.34 1.81
N ILE A 51 11.89 10.01 1.28
CA ILE A 51 11.24 10.75 0.19
C ILE A 51 10.46 11.94 0.75
N GLY A 52 9.69 11.70 1.81
CA GLY A 52 8.95 12.74 2.52
C GLY A 52 9.81 13.33 3.62
N ARG A 53 10.50 14.43 3.33
CA ARG A 53 11.14 15.28 4.34
C ARG A 53 10.03 15.91 5.21
N PHE A 54 9.52 15.13 6.17
CA PHE A 54 8.70 15.51 7.30
C PHE A 54 9.41 15.08 8.59
#